data_AF-A0A932RF59-F1
#
_entry.id   AF-A0A932RF59-F1
#
_cell.length_a   1.000
_cell.length_b   1.000
_cell.length_c   1.000
_cell.angle_alpha   90.00
_cell.angle_beta   90.00
_cell.angle_gamma   90.00
#
_symmetry.space_group_name_H-M   'P 1'
#
loop_
_entity.id
_entity.type
_entity.pdbx_description
1 polymer ?
#
loop_
_entity_poly.entity_id
_entity_poly.type
_entity_poly.pdbx_seq_one_letter_code
_entity_poly.pdbx_strand_id
1 'polypeptide(L)'
;MTKDKKWEAYPTRRVFIKGLATVPALPSMLVCGAAAAVPQTSAPELLPVTQSLVDVVRVRYGKQLTEDQLKELKQSLDRGVRASSRLRDFKLKNSDEPDFLFRV
;
A
#
# COMPACT_ATOMS: atom_id res chain seq x y z
N MET A 1 -5.83 0.86 -40.95
CA MET A 1 -5.73 1.87 -39.86
C MET A 1 -5.70 1.12 -38.53
N THR A 2 -4.59 0.45 -38.24
CA THR A 2 -4.41 -0.38 -37.04
C THR A 2 -4.02 0.53 -35.87
N LYS A 3 -4.87 0.60 -34.85
CA LYS A 3 -4.57 1.32 -33.61
C LYS A 3 -3.65 0.45 -32.77
N ASP A 4 -2.39 0.87 -32.65
CA ASP A 4 -1.39 0.19 -31.84
C ASP A 4 -1.80 0.17 -30.36
N LYS A 5 -1.94 -1.04 -29.82
CA LYS A 5 -2.23 -1.28 -28.41
C LYS A 5 -1.01 -0.88 -27.56
N LYS A 6 -1.03 0.34 -27.03
CA LYS A 6 0.03 0.88 -26.16
C LYS A 6 0.07 0.27 -24.75
N TRP A 7 -0.83 -0.65 -24.39
CA TRP A 7 -0.92 -1.22 -23.03
C TRP A 7 -0.07 -2.48 -22.82
N GLU A 8 0.45 -3.11 -23.88
CA GLU A 8 1.38 -4.25 -23.77
C GLU A 8 2.77 -3.87 -23.22
N ALA A 9 3.08 -2.57 -23.07
CA ALA A 9 4.41 -2.10 -22.66
C ALA A 9 4.66 -2.06 -21.14
N TYR A 10 3.67 -2.39 -20.30
CA TYR A 10 3.88 -2.42 -18.85
C TYR A 10 4.51 -3.74 -18.42
N PRO A 11 5.71 -3.72 -17.81
CA PRO A 11 6.34 -4.95 -17.35
C PRO A 11 5.48 -5.58 -16.26
N THR A 12 4.85 -6.71 -16.57
CA THR A 12 4.08 -7.47 -15.58
C THR A 12 5.01 -8.09 -14.55
N ARG A 13 4.50 -8.29 -13.32
CA ARG A 13 5.23 -8.92 -12.19
C ARG A 13 5.96 -10.21 -12.58
N ARG A 14 5.45 -10.95 -13.56
CA ARG A 14 6.02 -12.20 -14.10
C ARG A 14 7.27 -11.98 -14.97
N VAL A 15 7.36 -10.85 -15.68
CA VAL A 15 8.53 -10.49 -16.50
C VAL A 15 9.69 -10.05 -15.60
N PHE A 16 9.39 -9.34 -14.51
CA PHE A 16 10.39 -8.91 -13.52
C PHE A 16 11.04 -10.10 -12.79
N ILE A 17 10.25 -11.12 -12.40
CA ILE A 17 10.77 -12.33 -11.72
C ILE A 17 11.69 -13.15 -12.63
N LYS A 18 11.44 -13.17 -13.96
CA LYS A 18 12.30 -13.88 -14.92
C LYS A 18 13.69 -13.27 -15.06
N GLY A 19 13.88 -11.99 -14.72
CA GLY A 19 15.18 -11.32 -14.77
C GLY A 19 16.14 -11.65 -13.61
N LEU A 20 15.65 -12.23 -12.52
CA LEU A 20 16.44 -12.53 -11.31
C LEU A 20 17.13 -13.91 -11.35
N ALA A 21 16.91 -14.71 -12.39
CA ALA A 21 17.32 -16.10 -12.45
C ALA A 21 18.66 -16.37 -13.16
N THR A 22 19.45 -15.34 -13.51
CA THR A 22 20.77 -15.51 -14.13
C THR A 22 21.85 -14.75 -13.37
N VAL A 23 22.13 -15.19 -12.14
CA VAL A 23 23.40 -14.91 -11.47
C VAL A 23 24.12 -16.26 -11.32
N PRO A 24 25.29 -16.46 -11.97
CA PRO A 24 26.04 -17.69 -11.81
C PRO A 24 26.54 -17.82 -10.36
N ALA A 25 26.33 -19.00 -9.78
CA ALA A 25 26.74 -19.35 -8.43
C ALA A 25 28.27 -19.28 -8.30
N LEU A 26 28.77 -18.32 -7.52
CA LEU A 26 30.10 -18.36 -6.93
C LEU A 26 29.99 -19.03 -5.54
N PRO A 27 30.90 -19.95 -5.20
CA PRO A 27 30.76 -20.83 -4.03
C PRO A 27 30.91 -20.06 -2.72
N SER A 28 30.03 -20.41 -1.77
CA SER A 28 30.01 -19.95 -0.38
C SER A 28 31.34 -20.17 0.34
N MET A 29 31.97 -19.08 0.80
CA MET A 29 32.87 -19.11 1.96
C MET A 29 32.85 -17.78 2.72
N LEU A 30 32.58 -17.90 4.02
CA LEU A 30 32.81 -16.94 5.12
C LEU A 30 32.15 -15.55 5.04
N VAL A 31 31.17 -15.29 5.92
CA VAL A 31 31.42 -14.47 7.12
C VAL A 31 30.23 -14.48 8.09
N CYS A 32 30.61 -14.65 9.36
CA CYS A 32 29.92 -14.39 10.62
C CYS A 32 28.60 -13.61 10.60
N GLY A 33 27.67 -14.08 11.43
CA GLY A 33 26.48 -13.34 11.80
C GLY A 33 26.81 -11.95 12.35
N ALA A 34 26.48 -10.94 11.56
CA ALA A 34 26.09 -9.65 12.10
C ALA A 34 24.58 -9.70 12.23
N ALA A 35 24.09 -9.88 13.46
CA ALA A 35 22.74 -9.49 13.80
C ALA A 35 22.64 -7.98 13.52
N ALA A 36 22.20 -7.65 12.32
CA ALA A 36 21.88 -6.28 11.94
C ALA A 36 20.80 -5.80 12.92
N ALA A 37 21.20 -4.92 13.83
CA ALA A 37 20.27 -4.21 14.69
C ALA A 37 19.26 -3.52 13.78
N VAL A 38 18.05 -4.07 13.72
CA VAL A 38 16.93 -3.44 13.02
C VAL A 38 16.73 -2.10 13.72
N PRO A 39 16.86 -0.96 13.02
CA PRO A 39 16.60 0.32 13.66
C PRO A 39 15.16 0.26 14.15
N GLN A 40 14.99 0.38 15.47
CA GLN A 40 13.71 0.54 16.14
C GLN A 40 13.10 1.84 15.59
N THR A 41 12.42 1.72 14.46
CA THR A 41 11.65 2.80 13.86
C THR A 41 10.56 3.10 14.87
N SER A 42 10.68 4.26 15.53
CA SER A 42 9.62 4.83 16.35
C SER A 42 8.31 4.70 15.58
N ALA A 43 7.29 4.11 16.23
CA ALA A 43 6.01 3.85 15.58
C ALA A 43 5.55 5.14 14.87
N PRO A 44 5.23 5.08 13.55
CA PRO A 44 4.89 6.26 12.79
C PRO A 44 3.69 6.96 13.44
N GLU A 45 3.84 8.25 13.67
CA GLU A 45 2.78 9.07 14.26
C GLU A 45 1.56 9.09 13.33
N LEU A 46 0.39 8.84 13.91
CA LEU A 46 -0.89 8.84 13.20
C LEU A 46 -1.26 10.26 12.79
N LEU A 47 -1.78 10.43 11.57
CA LEU A 47 -2.28 11.72 11.12
C LEU A 47 -3.46 12.20 12.00
N PRO A 48 -3.63 13.52 12.20
CA PRO A 48 -4.74 14.05 13.02
C PRO A 48 -6.13 13.60 12.54
N VAL A 49 -6.33 13.52 11.22
CA VAL A 49 -7.57 13.02 10.62
C VAL A 49 -7.79 11.53 10.90
N THR A 50 -6.73 10.74 11.00
CA THR A 50 -6.82 9.33 11.40
C THR A 50 -7.32 9.21 12.84
N GLN A 51 -6.85 10.08 13.74
CA GLN A 51 -7.26 10.07 15.14
C GLN A 51 -8.76 10.35 15.29
N SER A 52 -9.28 11.38 14.60
CA SER A 52 -10.71 11.69 14.66
C SER A 52 -11.59 10.57 14.09
N LEU A 53 -11.16 9.90 13.03
CA LEU A 53 -11.87 8.73 12.50
C LEU A 53 -11.89 7.56 13.49
N VAL A 54 -10.79 7.34 14.21
CA VAL A 54 -10.70 6.31 15.26
C VAL A 54 -11.66 6.62 16.40
N ASP A 55 -11.83 7.90 16.77
CA ASP A 55 -12.79 8.30 17.80
C ASP A 55 -14.23 8.02 17.37
N VAL A 56 -14.59 8.30 16.12
CA VAL A 56 -15.91 7.93 15.57
C VAL A 56 -16.14 6.41 15.61
N VAL A 57 -15.11 5.63 15.25
CA VAL A 57 -15.19 4.16 15.32
C VAL A 57 -15.34 3.68 16.76
N ARG A 58 -14.63 4.28 17.72
CA ARG A 58 -14.78 3.96 19.15
C ARG A 58 -16.19 4.23 19.65
N VAL A 59 -16.79 5.36 19.28
CA VAL A 59 -18.15 5.71 19.69
C VAL A 59 -19.16 4.69 19.16
N ARG A 60 -18.99 4.22 17.91
CA ARG A 60 -19.94 3.30 17.27
C ARG A 60 -19.73 1.84 17.62
N TYR A 61 -18.47 1.40 17.71
CA TYR A 61 -18.10 -0.02 17.73
C TYR A 61 -17.14 -0.40 18.87
N GLY A 62 -16.82 0.52 19.78
CA GLY A 62 -15.80 0.31 20.81
C GLY A 62 -16.04 -0.90 21.73
N LYS A 63 -17.29 -1.30 21.95
CA LYS A 63 -17.64 -2.49 22.76
C LYS A 63 -17.35 -3.82 22.05
N GLN A 64 -17.17 -3.79 20.72
CA GLN A 64 -17.02 -4.97 19.86
C GLN A 64 -15.58 -5.16 19.38
N LEU A 65 -14.68 -4.22 19.70
CA LEU A 65 -13.31 -4.22 19.21
C LEU A 65 -12.34 -4.58 20.34
N THR A 66 -11.48 -5.57 20.08
CA THR A 66 -10.33 -5.83 20.95
C THR A 66 -9.25 -4.77 20.75
N GLU A 67 -8.30 -4.66 21.69
CA GLU A 67 -7.21 -3.69 21.59
C GLU A 67 -6.32 -3.94 20.36
N ASP A 68 -6.08 -5.21 20.03
CA ASP A 68 -5.31 -5.59 18.85
C ASP A 68 -6.02 -5.18 17.55
N GLN A 69 -7.33 -5.43 17.45
CA GLN A 69 -8.14 -4.99 16.32
C GLN A 69 -8.14 -3.46 16.20
N LEU A 70 -8.17 -2.76 17.32
CA LEU A 70 -8.13 -1.29 17.34
C LEU A 70 -6.76 -0.78 16.86
N LYS A 71 -5.67 -1.45 17.22
CA LYS A 71 -4.32 -1.15 16.74
C LYS A 71 -4.18 -1.37 15.23
N GLU A 72 -4.69 -2.50 14.72
CA GLU A 72 -4.71 -2.78 13.29
C GLU A 72 -5.56 -1.77 12.52
N LEU A 73 -6.74 -1.44 13.05
CA LEU A 73 -7.67 -0.47 12.46
C LEU A 73 -7.04 0.92 12.37
N LYS A 74 -6.33 1.37 13.42
CA LYS A 74 -5.56 2.63 13.40
C LYS A 74 -4.57 2.67 12.24
N GLN A 75 -3.79 1.60 12.04
CA GLN A 75 -2.82 1.53 10.95
C GLN A 75 -3.50 1.49 9.58
N SER A 76 -4.61 0.74 9.46
CA SER A 76 -5.38 0.63 8.22
C SER A 76 -5.96 1.99 7.80
N LEU A 77 -6.58 2.71 8.75
CA LEU A 77 -7.11 4.04 8.51
C LEU A 77 -6.01 5.02 8.13
N ASP A 78 -4.85 4.99 8.81
CA ASP A 78 -3.74 5.90 8.47
C ASP A 78 -3.25 5.69 7.03
N ARG A 79 -3.07 4.41 6.63
CA ARG A 79 -2.73 4.05 5.25
C ARG A 79 -3.79 4.53 4.27
N GLY A 80 -5.08 4.35 4.59
CA GLY A 80 -6.21 4.77 3.76
C GLY A 80 -6.28 6.29 3.59
N VAL A 81 -6.09 7.05 4.68
CA VAL A 81 -6.07 8.53 4.63
C VAL A 81 -4.94 9.02 3.73
N ARG A 82 -3.72 8.49 3.89
CA ARG A 82 -2.57 8.82 3.03
C ARG A 82 -2.82 8.48 1.57
N ALA A 83 -3.36 7.30 1.30
CA ALA A 83 -3.71 6.89 -0.06
C ALA A 83 -4.76 7.84 -0.67
N SER A 84 -5.79 8.20 0.09
CA SER A 84 -6.83 9.13 -0.36
C SER A 84 -6.28 10.53 -0.63
N SER A 85 -5.27 10.98 0.13
CA SER A 85 -4.61 12.26 -0.13
C SER A 85 -3.91 12.23 -1.48
N ARG A 86 -3.14 11.18 -1.75
CA ARG A 86 -2.44 11.00 -3.05
C ARG A 86 -3.39 10.92 -4.23
N LEU A 87 -4.55 10.29 -4.06
CA LEU A 87 -5.57 10.22 -5.11
C LEU A 87 -6.19 11.59 -5.41
N ARG A 88 -6.33 12.46 -4.41
CA ARG A 88 -6.85 13.83 -4.60
C ARG A 88 -5.87 14.74 -5.33
N ASP A 89 -4.57 14.43 -5.29
CA ASP A 89 -3.55 15.17 -6.04
C ASP A 89 -3.70 14.98 -7.56
N PHE A 90 -4.38 13.91 -8.00
CA PHE A 90 -4.73 13.71 -9.41
C PHE A 90 -5.90 14.60 -9.82
N LYS A 91 -5.66 15.53 -10.75
CA LYS A 91 -6.71 16.35 -11.35
C LYS A 91 -7.50 15.55 -12.37
N LEU A 92 -8.75 15.26 -12.03
CA LEU A 92 -9.73 14.71 -12.96
C LEU A 92 -10.39 15.84 -13.76
N LYS A 93 -10.60 15.61 -15.05
CA LYS A 93 -11.49 16.43 -15.88
C LYS A 93 -12.93 16.00 -15.61
N ASN A 94 -13.88 16.91 -15.79
CA ASN A 94 -15.30 16.58 -15.63
C ASN A 94 -15.78 15.53 -16.67
N SER A 95 -15.00 15.34 -17.74
CA SER A 95 -15.19 14.29 -18.74
C SER A 95 -14.60 12.93 -18.36
N ASP A 96 -13.87 12.83 -17.24
CA ASP A 96 -13.28 11.56 -16.81
C ASP A 96 -14.38 10.73 -16.14
N GLU A 97 -14.90 9.76 -16.89
CA GLU A 97 -15.97 8.89 -16.43
C GLU A 97 -15.45 7.86 -15.39
N PRO A 98 -16.32 7.41 -14.47
CA PRO A 98 -16.01 6.25 -13.63
C PRO A 98 -15.69 5.02 -14.48
N ASP A 99 -14.79 4.17 -14.02
CA ASP A 99 -14.42 2.91 -14.70
C ASP A 99 -15.64 2.01 -14.97
N PHE A 100 -16.65 2.08 -14.09
CA PHE A 100 -17.91 1.38 -14.25
C PHE A 100 -19.11 2.27 -13.90
N LEU A 101 -20.13 2.22 -14.76
CA LEU A 101 -21.44 2.83 -14.52
C LEU A 101 -22.45 1.73 -14.17
N PHE A 102 -23.06 1.83 -12.99
CA PHE A 102 -24.16 0.95 -12.60
C PHE A 102 -25.44 1.40 -13.31
N ARG A 103 -26.08 0.51 -14.07
CA ARG A 103 -27.42 0.73 -14.63
C ARG A 103 -28.43 -0.11 -13.85
N VAL A 104 -29.60 0.47 -13.59
CA VAL A 104 -30.76 -0.16 -12.93
C VAL A 104 -31.77 -0.54 -13.99
#